data_AF-A0A9Q0JBQ3-F1
#
_entry.id   AF-A0A9Q0JBQ3-F1
#
_cell.length_a   1.000
_cell.length_b   1.000
_cell.length_c   1.000
_cell.angle_alpha   90.00
_cell.angle_beta   90.00
_cell.angle_gamma   90.00
#
_symmetry.space_group_name_H-M   'P 1'
#
loop_
_entity.id
_entity.type
_entity.pdbx_description
1 polymer ?
#
loop_
_entity_poly.entity_id
_entity_poly.type
_entity_poly.pdbx_seq_one_letter_code
_entity_poly.pdbx_strand_id
1 'polypeptide(L)'
;MQITRCSWIQDSSMNQNQTSHTQWTKGRLHSAFPTTPAEVSSVEDLFEFICSGPLISKLGLSPEKIGDSIDKWLSYGLQLCQLFELNQLYLTVPQKARFYHYYIPVFLWCEEKIANHVAQFKDKGDIPPLVLEIVNKNLEAYYDAWDKFVKAWVVIKIQDPSCVYQWRLQAEIAMREAGKPGMTDEEVKDFVSRYLPAYNAYLPTLYTEGPSGSDPENLLVIEIDEGRNPIL
;
A
#
# COMPACT_ATOMS: atom_id res chain seq x y z
N MET A 1 14.89 10.84 29.83
CA MET A 1 14.92 10.52 28.38
C MET A 1 13.55 10.88 27.84
N GLN A 2 13.44 12.05 27.21
CA GLN A 2 12.17 12.63 26.76
C GLN A 2 11.78 11.98 25.44
N ILE A 3 10.56 11.45 25.37
CA ILE A 3 9.92 11.02 24.13
C ILE A 3 9.28 12.27 23.52
N THR A 4 9.91 12.84 22.51
CA THR A 4 9.33 13.95 21.76
C THR A 4 8.19 13.41 20.90
N ARG A 5 6.95 13.75 21.26
CA ARG A 5 5.75 13.46 20.48
C ARG A 5 5.75 14.30 19.20
N CYS A 6 5.47 13.66 18.06
CA CYS A 6 5.19 14.34 16.80
C CYS A 6 3.94 15.23 16.94
N SER A 7 4.08 16.50 16.58
CA SER A 7 3.08 17.56 16.73
C SER A 7 2.41 17.86 15.39
N TRP A 8 1.44 17.06 14.97
CA TRP A 8 0.54 17.40 13.86
C TRP A 8 -0.88 16.89 14.11
N ILE A 9 -1.46 17.31 15.24
CA ILE A 9 -2.91 17.40 15.42
C ILE A 9 -3.15 18.69 16.18
N GLN A 10 -3.32 19.80 15.46
CA GLN A 10 -4.04 20.95 15.98
C GLN A 10 -5.06 21.38 14.92
N ASP A 11 -6.31 21.22 15.32
CA ASP A 11 -7.51 21.68 14.66
C ASP A 11 -7.39 23.12 14.18
N SER A 12 -7.88 23.36 12.97
CA SER A 12 -8.25 24.69 12.50
C SER A 12 -9.65 24.60 11.92
N SER A 13 -10.64 24.91 12.76
CA SER A 13 -12.05 25.07 12.40
C SER A 13 -12.47 26.52 12.68
N MET A 14 -13.32 27.06 11.77
CA MET A 14 -14.04 28.35 11.77
C MET A 14 -13.20 29.58 11.34
N ASN A 15 -13.64 30.50 10.46
CA ASN A 15 -14.98 30.81 9.95
C ASN A 15 -14.96 31.64 8.64
N GLN A 16 -16.16 31.76 8.05
CA GLN A 16 -16.66 32.23 6.74
C GLN A 16 -16.41 33.70 6.30
N ASN A 17 -16.37 33.91 4.96
CA ASN A 17 -17.19 34.83 4.11
C ASN A 17 -16.42 35.17 2.80
N GLN A 18 -16.94 35.37 1.58
CA GLN A 18 -18.27 35.41 0.96
C GLN A 18 -18.09 35.36 -0.59
N THR A 19 -19.10 34.80 -1.30
CA THR A 19 -19.54 35.06 -2.71
C THR A 19 -18.52 34.90 -3.86
N SER A 20 -18.77 34.06 -4.87
CA SER A 20 -19.75 34.36 -5.93
C SER A 20 -20.12 33.13 -6.78
N HIS A 21 -21.35 33.19 -7.29
CA HIS A 21 -22.05 32.19 -8.09
C HIS A 21 -21.34 31.78 -9.39
N THR A 22 -21.27 30.47 -9.66
CA THR A 22 -21.66 29.91 -10.96
C THR A 22 -22.10 28.46 -10.80
N GLN A 23 -23.30 28.20 -11.31
CA GLN A 23 -24.07 26.99 -11.24
C GLN A 23 -23.46 25.90 -12.14
N TRP A 24 -22.79 24.91 -11.56
CA TRP A 24 -22.50 23.64 -12.25
C TRP A 24 -23.38 22.54 -11.68
N THR A 25 -24.20 21.99 -12.56
CA THR A 25 -25.11 20.86 -12.35
C THR A 25 -24.40 19.72 -11.62
N LYS A 26 -24.86 19.46 -10.39
CA LYS A 26 -24.41 18.39 -9.51
C LYS A 26 -24.74 17.05 -10.16
N GLY A 27 -23.80 16.52 -10.95
CA GLY A 27 -23.79 15.13 -11.37
C GLY A 27 -23.85 14.25 -10.13
N ARG A 28 -24.87 13.41 -10.07
CA ARG A 28 -25.09 12.42 -9.02
C ARG A 28 -23.88 11.49 -9.02
N LEU A 29 -22.94 11.71 -8.09
CA LEU A 29 -21.88 10.75 -7.81
C LEU A 29 -22.57 9.46 -7.39
N HIS A 30 -22.58 8.50 -8.29
CA HIS A 30 -23.02 7.14 -8.01
C HIS A 30 -22.03 6.56 -6.99
N SER A 31 -22.36 6.72 -5.71
CA SER A 31 -21.91 5.81 -4.67
C SER A 31 -22.50 4.44 -5.00
N ALA A 32 -21.82 3.69 -5.87
CA ALA A 32 -22.17 2.32 -6.18
C ALA A 32 -21.82 1.46 -4.97
N PHE A 33 -22.72 1.41 -4.00
CA PHE A 33 -22.70 0.36 -2.99
C PHE A 33 -22.84 -1.00 -3.71
N PRO A 34 -22.05 -2.02 -3.34
CA PRO A 34 -22.24 -3.36 -3.88
C PRO A 34 -23.70 -3.81 -3.67
N THR A 35 -24.35 -4.26 -4.75
CA THR A 35 -25.73 -4.77 -4.71
C THR A 35 -25.84 -6.18 -4.16
N THR A 36 -24.70 -6.88 -4.02
CA THR A 36 -24.60 -8.20 -3.40
C THR A 36 -24.31 -8.06 -1.89
N PRO A 37 -25.05 -8.78 -1.02
CA PRO A 37 -24.74 -8.81 0.41
C PRO A 37 -23.29 -9.21 0.64
N ALA A 38 -22.61 -8.56 1.58
CA ALA A 38 -21.31 -9.06 2.05
C ALA A 38 -21.51 -10.48 2.61
N GLU A 39 -20.78 -11.45 2.08
CA GLU A 39 -20.55 -12.70 2.76
C GLU A 39 -19.76 -12.37 4.03
N VAL A 40 -20.42 -12.46 5.18
CA VAL A 40 -19.78 -12.27 6.48
C VAL A 40 -18.85 -13.46 6.69
N SER A 41 -17.60 -13.31 6.25
CA SER A 41 -16.51 -14.27 6.50
C SER A 41 -16.42 -14.48 8.01
N SER A 42 -16.66 -15.70 8.48
CA SER A 42 -16.49 -16.04 9.88
C SER A 42 -15.01 -15.96 10.27
N VAL A 43 -14.72 -15.92 11.58
CA VAL A 43 -13.33 -15.96 12.08
C VAL A 43 -12.64 -17.25 11.64
N GLU A 44 -13.38 -18.36 11.54
CA GLU A 44 -12.87 -19.65 11.07
C GLU A 44 -12.46 -19.57 9.59
N ASP A 45 -13.31 -18.99 8.73
CA ASP A 45 -13.01 -18.80 7.31
C ASP A 45 -11.78 -17.90 7.11
N LEU A 46 -11.59 -16.92 8.00
CA LEU A 46 -10.39 -16.08 7.98
C LEU A 46 -9.16 -16.83 8.48
N PHE A 47 -9.27 -17.67 9.51
CA PHE A 47 -8.18 -18.48 10.03
C PHE A 47 -7.66 -19.47 8.98
N GLU A 48 -8.56 -20.22 8.35
CA GLU A 48 -8.22 -21.11 7.24
C GLU A 48 -7.58 -20.34 6.08
N PHE A 49 -8.16 -19.18 5.75
CA PHE A 49 -7.58 -18.29 4.74
C PHE A 49 -6.15 -17.90 5.12
N ILE A 50 -5.88 -17.39 6.33
CA ILE A 50 -4.53 -17.03 6.78
C ILE A 50 -3.57 -18.21 6.64
N CYS A 51 -3.97 -19.40 7.15
CA CYS A 51 -3.15 -20.61 7.12
C CYS A 51 -2.78 -21.06 5.70
N SER A 52 -3.61 -20.76 4.69
CA SER A 52 -3.32 -21.05 3.28
C SER A 52 -2.25 -20.15 2.64
N GLY A 53 -1.77 -19.12 3.35
CA GLY A 53 -0.83 -18.14 2.80
C GLY A 53 0.53 -18.73 2.40
N PRO A 54 1.13 -18.29 1.28
CA PRO A 54 2.38 -18.83 0.74
C PRO A 54 3.62 -18.56 1.61
N LEU A 55 3.54 -17.64 2.57
CA LEU A 55 4.64 -17.31 3.47
C LEU A 55 4.59 -18.05 4.81
N ILE A 56 3.44 -18.64 5.16
CA ILE A 56 3.20 -19.21 6.50
C ILE A 56 4.27 -20.26 6.86
N SER A 57 4.49 -21.24 5.98
CA SER A 57 5.49 -22.29 6.18
C SER A 57 6.93 -21.75 6.19
N LYS A 58 7.24 -20.77 5.32
CA LYS A 58 8.58 -20.18 5.21
C LYS A 58 8.97 -19.36 6.43
N LEU A 59 8.00 -18.73 7.07
CA LEU A 59 8.20 -17.91 8.26
C LEU A 59 8.15 -18.73 9.56
N GLY A 60 7.85 -20.03 9.49
CA GLY A 60 7.74 -20.90 10.67
C GLY A 60 6.51 -20.58 11.52
N LEU A 61 5.47 -20.02 10.91
CA LEU A 61 4.17 -19.76 11.54
C LEU A 61 3.34 -21.04 11.41
N SER A 62 3.12 -21.75 12.51
CA SER A 62 2.25 -22.93 12.52
C SER A 62 0.79 -22.51 12.78
N PRO A 63 -0.21 -23.33 12.39
CA PRO A 63 -1.61 -23.05 12.68
C PRO A 63 -1.89 -22.78 14.17
N GLU A 64 -1.19 -23.48 15.06
CA GLU A 64 -1.31 -23.28 16.51
C GLU A 64 -0.84 -21.88 16.92
N LYS A 65 0.35 -21.45 16.45
CA LYS A 65 0.87 -20.09 16.70
C LYS A 65 -0.05 -19.00 16.16
N ILE A 66 -0.65 -19.24 15.00
CA ILE A 66 -1.61 -18.30 14.40
C ILE A 66 -2.88 -18.24 15.27
N GLY A 67 -3.40 -19.39 15.71
CA GLY A 67 -4.56 -19.48 16.60
C GLY A 67 -4.32 -18.75 17.91
N ASP A 68 -3.18 -19.00 18.56
CA ASP A 68 -2.77 -18.36 19.82
C ASP A 68 -2.63 -16.84 19.71
N SER A 69 -2.46 -16.31 18.50
CA SER A 69 -2.25 -14.88 18.24
C SER A 69 -3.30 -14.25 17.34
N ILE A 70 -4.43 -14.92 17.06
CA ILE A 70 -5.42 -14.49 16.06
C ILE A 70 -5.94 -13.08 16.31
N ASP A 71 -6.06 -12.67 17.58
CA ASP A 71 -6.46 -11.32 17.96
C ASP A 71 -5.49 -10.24 17.43
N LYS A 72 -4.18 -10.53 17.37
CA LYS A 72 -3.19 -9.63 16.77
C LYS A 72 -3.38 -9.52 15.27
N TRP A 73 -3.68 -10.62 14.59
CA TRP A 73 -3.95 -10.61 13.15
C TRP A 73 -5.20 -9.78 12.82
N LEU A 74 -6.25 -9.89 13.63
CA LEU A 74 -7.46 -9.08 13.49
C LEU A 74 -7.17 -7.59 13.74
N SER A 75 -6.40 -7.28 14.79
CA SER A 75 -6.00 -5.92 15.13
C SER A 75 -5.17 -5.27 14.02
N TYR A 76 -4.14 -5.95 13.51
CA TYR A 76 -3.31 -5.43 12.41
C TYR A 76 -4.10 -5.34 11.10
N GLY A 77 -5.01 -6.28 10.84
CA GLY A 77 -5.93 -6.19 9.70
C GLY A 77 -6.79 -4.93 9.75
N LEU A 78 -7.32 -4.58 10.92
CA LEU A 78 -8.08 -3.34 11.12
C LEU A 78 -7.20 -2.09 10.92
N GLN A 79 -5.98 -2.09 11.44
CA GLN A 79 -5.04 -0.98 11.25
C GLN A 79 -4.70 -0.78 9.76
N LEU A 80 -4.47 -1.87 9.01
CA LEU A 80 -4.23 -1.80 7.58
C LEU A 80 -5.47 -1.31 6.81
N CYS A 81 -6.68 -1.72 7.22
CA CYS A 81 -7.92 -1.18 6.63
C CYS A 81 -8.02 0.33 6.83
N GLN A 82 -7.69 0.83 8.04
CA GLN A 82 -7.67 2.27 8.32
C GLN A 82 -6.61 2.98 7.49
N LEU A 83 -5.40 2.43 7.41
CA LEU A 83 -4.28 3.02 6.67
C LEU A 83 -4.57 3.15 5.16
N PHE A 84 -5.22 2.15 4.57
CA PHE A 84 -5.53 2.13 3.14
C PHE A 84 -6.95 2.60 2.81
N GLU A 85 -7.67 3.13 3.79
CA GLU A 85 -9.07 3.59 3.66
C GLU A 85 -10.01 2.52 3.07
N LEU A 86 -9.80 1.26 3.45
CA LEU A 86 -10.60 0.13 3.00
C LEU A 86 -11.65 -0.25 4.04
N ASN A 87 -12.81 -0.71 3.58
CA ASN A 87 -13.84 -1.22 4.47
C ASN A 87 -13.52 -2.69 4.85
N GLN A 88 -13.28 -2.93 6.14
CA GLN A 88 -12.94 -4.24 6.68
C GLN A 88 -13.96 -5.33 6.33
N LEU A 89 -15.26 -5.00 6.26
CA LEU A 89 -16.33 -5.96 5.98
C LEU A 89 -16.44 -6.31 4.50
N TYR A 90 -15.79 -5.53 3.62
CA TYR A 90 -15.92 -5.65 2.16
C TYR A 90 -14.54 -5.73 1.49
N LEU A 91 -13.57 -6.40 2.13
CA LEU A 91 -12.29 -6.67 1.51
C LEU A 91 -12.45 -7.69 0.39
N THR A 92 -12.00 -7.31 -0.80
CA THR A 92 -11.85 -8.25 -1.92
C THR A 92 -10.79 -9.31 -1.60
N VAL A 93 -10.86 -10.48 -2.25
CA VAL A 93 -9.87 -11.56 -2.06
C VAL A 93 -8.42 -11.08 -2.23
N PRO A 94 -8.06 -10.24 -3.22
CA PRO A 94 -6.68 -9.73 -3.34
C PRO A 94 -6.27 -8.74 -2.26
N GLN A 95 -7.20 -7.96 -1.71
CA GLN A 95 -6.93 -7.09 -0.57
C GLN A 95 -6.69 -7.94 0.69
N LYS A 96 -7.57 -8.92 0.94
CA LYS A 96 -7.44 -9.89 2.04
C LYS A 96 -6.11 -10.64 1.95
N ALA A 97 -5.74 -11.12 0.76
CA ALA A 97 -4.46 -11.79 0.52
C ALA A 97 -3.27 -10.87 0.85
N ARG A 98 -3.25 -9.62 0.40
CA ARG A 98 -2.15 -8.69 0.74
C ARG A 98 -1.97 -8.53 2.24
N PHE A 99 -3.06 -8.33 2.97
CA PHE A 99 -2.98 -8.11 4.40
C PHE A 99 -2.55 -9.38 5.13
N TYR A 100 -3.28 -10.47 4.91
CA TYR A 100 -3.18 -11.68 5.72
C TYR A 100 -2.18 -12.71 5.20
N HIS A 101 -1.77 -12.65 3.93
CA HIS A 101 -0.77 -13.57 3.37
C HIS A 101 0.61 -12.95 3.19
N TYR A 102 0.71 -11.62 3.11
CA TYR A 102 1.97 -10.94 2.79
C TYR A 102 2.40 -9.93 3.85
N TYR A 103 1.56 -8.97 4.23
CA TYR A 103 1.98 -7.88 5.13
C TYR A 103 2.07 -8.33 6.59
N ILE A 104 0.96 -8.82 7.15
CA ILE A 104 0.89 -9.20 8.57
C ILE A 104 1.87 -10.34 8.91
N PRO A 105 1.99 -11.44 8.12
CA PRO A 105 2.95 -12.50 8.43
C PRO A 105 4.39 -12.00 8.53
N VAL A 106 4.81 -11.16 7.56
CA VAL A 106 6.17 -10.61 7.53
C VAL A 106 6.38 -9.65 8.71
N PHE A 107 5.39 -8.80 9.01
CA PHE A 107 5.45 -7.89 10.14
C PHE A 107 5.61 -8.64 11.48
N LEU A 108 4.76 -9.63 11.73
CA LEU A 108 4.84 -10.46 12.94
C LEU A 108 6.17 -11.19 13.05
N TRP A 109 6.69 -11.71 11.93
CA TRP A 109 8.01 -12.33 11.90
C TRP A 109 9.11 -11.33 12.25
N CYS A 110 9.05 -10.09 11.75
CA CYS A 110 9.98 -9.03 12.11
C CYS A 110 9.90 -8.73 13.62
N GLU A 111 8.70 -8.58 14.18
CA GLU A 111 8.51 -8.37 15.63
C GLU A 111 9.14 -9.49 16.45
N GLU A 112 8.92 -10.76 16.06
CA GLU A 112 9.52 -11.91 16.73
C GLU A 112 11.05 -11.89 16.65
N LYS A 113 11.62 -11.56 15.48
CA LYS A 113 13.08 -11.45 15.33
C LYS A 113 13.68 -10.34 16.18
N ILE A 114 13.02 -9.19 16.27
CA ILE A 114 13.44 -8.09 17.13
C ILE A 114 13.36 -8.50 18.61
N ALA A 115 12.22 -9.06 19.03
CA ALA A 115 12.01 -9.47 20.42
C ALA A 115 13.03 -10.53 20.88
N ASN A 116 13.28 -11.55 20.04
CA ASN A 116 14.26 -12.60 20.33
C ASN A 116 15.68 -12.05 20.45
N HIS A 117 16.06 -11.12 19.57
CA HIS A 117 17.36 -10.47 19.63
C HIS A 117 17.49 -9.65 20.94
N VAL A 118 16.52 -8.77 21.23
CA VAL A 118 16.54 -7.95 22.45
C VAL A 118 16.63 -8.82 23.70
N ALA A 119 15.90 -9.95 23.75
CA ALA A 119 15.95 -10.88 24.88
C ALA A 119 17.31 -11.58 25.01
N GLN A 120 17.93 -11.99 23.90
CA GLN A 120 19.18 -12.75 23.89
C GLN A 120 20.41 -11.89 24.26
N PHE A 121 20.35 -10.58 24.05
CA PHE A 121 21.50 -9.67 24.20
C PHE A 121 21.29 -8.57 25.24
N LYS A 122 20.23 -8.65 26.06
CA LYS A 122 19.82 -7.65 27.06
C LYS A 122 20.95 -7.17 28.00
N ASP A 123 21.91 -8.04 28.32
CA ASP A 123 22.99 -7.78 29.29
C ASP A 123 24.41 -7.90 28.69
N LYS A 124 24.54 -7.88 27.35
CA LYS A 124 25.84 -7.99 26.67
C LYS A 124 26.28 -6.63 26.13
N GLY A 125 27.58 -6.32 26.32
CA GLY A 125 28.18 -5.07 25.82
C GLY A 125 28.44 -5.05 24.31
N ASP A 126 28.39 -6.21 23.64
CA ASP A 126 28.55 -6.34 22.19
C ASP A 126 27.36 -7.12 21.63
N ILE A 127 26.57 -6.46 20.79
CA ILE A 127 25.29 -6.93 20.26
C ILE A 127 25.47 -7.08 18.74
N PRO A 128 25.42 -8.31 18.18
CA PRO A 128 25.61 -8.53 16.75
C PRO A 128 24.44 -7.94 15.96
N PRO A 129 24.63 -7.47 14.71
CA PRO A 129 23.57 -6.85 13.92
C PRO A 129 22.38 -7.79 13.68
N LEU A 130 21.15 -7.24 13.76
CA LEU A 130 19.95 -8.02 13.45
C LEU A 130 19.90 -8.32 11.94
N VAL A 131 19.30 -9.45 11.53
CA VAL A 131 19.10 -9.74 10.10
C VAL A 131 18.40 -8.60 9.37
N LEU A 132 17.43 -7.93 10.01
CA LEU A 132 16.76 -6.75 9.46
C LEU A 132 17.70 -5.56 9.28
N GLU A 133 18.66 -5.38 10.17
CA GLU A 133 19.69 -4.34 10.06
C GLU A 133 20.65 -4.65 8.90
N ILE A 134 21.00 -5.92 8.71
CA ILE A 134 21.78 -6.36 7.54
C ILE A 134 21.02 -6.07 6.25
N VAL A 135 19.72 -6.38 6.20
CA VAL A 135 18.88 -6.08 5.04
C VAL A 135 18.82 -4.56 4.80
N ASN A 136 18.62 -3.76 5.83
CA ASN A 136 18.61 -2.30 5.72
C ASN A 136 19.94 -1.76 5.18
N LYS A 137 21.06 -2.26 5.71
CA LYS A 137 22.40 -1.90 5.25
C LYS A 137 22.67 -2.32 3.80
N ASN A 138 22.15 -3.49 3.39
CA ASN A 138 22.23 -3.92 1.99
C ASN A 138 21.38 -3.04 1.07
N LEU A 139 20.25 -2.51 1.57
CA LEU A 139 19.43 -1.55 0.82
C LEU A 139 20.16 -0.21 0.64
N GLU A 140 20.94 0.25 1.62
CA GLU A 140 21.79 1.44 1.46
C GLU A 140 22.77 1.32 0.28
N ALA A 141 23.21 0.10 -0.06
CA ALA A 141 24.09 -0.13 -1.20
C ALA A 141 23.42 0.19 -2.56
N TYR A 142 22.08 0.24 -2.63
CA TYR A 142 21.38 0.65 -3.86
C TYR A 142 21.66 2.10 -4.21
N TYR A 143 21.92 2.95 -3.22
CA TYR A 143 22.33 4.33 -3.47
C TYR A 143 23.63 4.37 -4.27
N ASP A 144 24.62 3.59 -3.85
CA ASP A 144 25.91 3.50 -4.52
C ASP A 144 25.85 2.77 -5.87
N ALA A 145 24.90 1.86 -6.05
CA ALA A 145 24.74 1.09 -7.27
C ALA A 145 23.96 1.86 -8.35
N TRP A 146 22.95 2.64 -7.96
CA TRP A 146 21.97 3.23 -8.88
C TRP A 146 21.71 4.70 -8.57
N ASP A 147 21.22 5.03 -7.37
CA ASP A 147 20.64 6.35 -7.11
C ASP A 147 21.63 7.50 -7.30
N LYS A 148 22.91 7.31 -6.92
CA LYS A 148 23.96 8.35 -7.10
C LYS A 148 24.23 8.71 -8.57
N PHE A 149 23.82 7.85 -9.52
CA PHE A 149 23.96 8.08 -10.94
C PHE A 149 22.71 8.73 -11.55
N VAL A 150 21.59 8.76 -10.83
CA VAL A 150 20.36 9.41 -11.27
C VAL A 150 20.47 10.91 -11.01
N LYS A 151 20.78 11.66 -12.06
CA LYS A 151 20.98 13.12 -11.99
C LYS A 151 19.71 13.93 -12.15
N ALA A 152 18.68 13.33 -12.72
CA ALA A 152 17.41 13.99 -12.99
C ALA A 152 16.27 12.99 -12.94
N TRP A 153 15.10 13.46 -12.56
CA TRP A 153 13.89 12.66 -12.41
C TRP A 153 12.78 13.23 -13.30
N VAL A 154 12.01 12.34 -13.92
CA VAL A 154 10.76 12.69 -14.59
C VAL A 154 9.63 11.95 -13.88
N VAL A 155 8.74 12.69 -13.23
CA VAL A 155 7.58 12.15 -12.53
C VAL A 155 6.34 12.41 -13.38
N ILE A 156 5.69 11.34 -13.82
CA ILE A 156 4.38 11.41 -14.46
C ILE A 156 3.32 11.39 -13.36
N LYS A 157 2.68 12.54 -13.16
CA LYS A 157 1.63 12.72 -12.16
C LYS A 157 0.26 12.49 -12.81
N ILE A 158 -0.53 11.60 -12.21
CA ILE A 158 -1.90 11.32 -12.67
C ILE A 158 -2.90 11.96 -11.72
N GLN A 159 -3.94 12.58 -12.24
CA GLN A 159 -4.97 13.23 -11.40
C GLN A 159 -5.76 12.21 -10.58
N ASP A 160 -6.21 11.13 -11.23
CA ASP A 160 -6.96 10.06 -10.58
C ASP A 160 -6.30 8.71 -10.88
N PRO A 161 -5.66 8.06 -9.88
CA PRO A 161 -5.07 6.74 -10.04
C PRO A 161 -6.04 5.65 -10.50
N SER A 162 -7.35 5.87 -10.41
CA SER A 162 -8.37 4.94 -10.91
C SER A 162 -8.26 4.71 -12.43
N CYS A 163 -7.71 5.67 -13.19
CA CYS A 163 -7.53 5.56 -14.64
C CYS A 163 -6.58 4.42 -15.05
N VAL A 164 -5.71 3.96 -14.14
CA VAL A 164 -4.76 2.86 -14.38
C VAL A 164 -5.49 1.57 -14.76
N TYR A 165 -6.71 1.36 -14.26
CA TYR A 165 -7.55 0.23 -14.68
C TYR A 165 -7.85 0.28 -16.18
N GLN A 166 -8.34 1.42 -16.66
CA GLN A 166 -8.68 1.60 -18.07
C GLN A 166 -7.45 1.47 -18.96
N TRP A 167 -6.32 2.03 -18.53
CA TRP A 167 -5.08 1.90 -19.30
C TRP A 167 -4.57 0.47 -19.36
N ARG A 168 -4.68 -0.29 -18.27
CA ARG A 168 -4.29 -1.70 -18.26
C ARG A 168 -5.22 -2.54 -19.13
N LEU A 169 -6.52 -2.27 -19.08
CA LEU A 169 -7.53 -2.94 -19.90
C LEU A 169 -7.28 -2.72 -21.39
N GLN A 170 -7.03 -1.47 -21.80
CA GLN A 170 -6.67 -1.13 -23.18
C GLN A 170 -5.44 -1.90 -23.66
N ALA A 171 -4.40 -2.01 -22.81
CA ALA A 171 -3.20 -2.76 -23.14
C ALA A 171 -3.47 -4.27 -23.34
N GLU A 172 -4.31 -4.86 -22.49
CA GLU A 172 -4.69 -6.28 -22.60
C GLU A 172 -5.58 -6.56 -23.82
N ILE A 173 -6.52 -5.66 -24.14
CA ILE A 173 -7.32 -5.75 -25.39
C ILE A 173 -6.39 -5.72 -26.60
N ALA A 174 -5.45 -4.76 -26.67
CA ALA A 174 -4.50 -4.67 -27.78
C ALA A 174 -3.61 -5.92 -27.90
N MET A 175 -3.20 -6.53 -26.79
CA MET A 175 -2.47 -7.81 -26.82
C MET A 175 -3.34 -8.96 -27.36
N ARG A 176 -4.59 -9.06 -26.93
CA ARG A 176 -5.55 -10.07 -27.41
C ARG A 176 -5.83 -9.91 -28.90
N GLU A 177 -6.05 -8.69 -29.37
CA GLU A 177 -6.26 -8.36 -30.79
C GLU A 177 -5.02 -8.69 -31.64
N ALA A 178 -3.81 -8.55 -31.07
CA ALA A 178 -2.56 -8.97 -31.70
C ALA A 178 -2.31 -10.50 -31.63
N GLY A 179 -3.28 -11.29 -31.15
CA GLY A 179 -3.20 -12.75 -31.06
C GLY A 179 -2.29 -13.27 -29.93
N LYS A 180 -1.92 -12.42 -28.97
CA LYS A 180 -1.14 -12.82 -27.79
C LYS A 180 -2.08 -13.24 -26.66
N PRO A 181 -1.64 -14.12 -25.74
CA PRO A 181 -2.39 -14.36 -24.51
C PRO A 181 -2.54 -13.04 -23.74
N GLY A 182 -3.72 -12.81 -23.20
CA GLY A 182 -4.03 -11.63 -22.40
C GLY A 182 -5.10 -11.94 -21.37
N MET A 183 -5.13 -11.12 -20.32
CA MET A 183 -6.06 -11.25 -19.21
C MET A 183 -7.48 -10.89 -19.63
N THR A 184 -8.47 -11.52 -18.98
CA THR A 184 -9.86 -11.06 -19.05
C THR A 184 -10.03 -9.73 -18.31
N ASP A 185 -11.16 -9.07 -18.53
CA ASP A 185 -11.47 -7.79 -17.90
C ASP A 185 -11.55 -7.94 -16.36
N GLU A 186 -12.07 -9.06 -15.86
CA GLU A 186 -12.09 -9.40 -14.43
C GLU A 186 -10.69 -9.64 -13.87
N GLU A 187 -9.84 -10.36 -14.60
CA GLU A 187 -8.44 -10.59 -14.23
C GLU A 187 -7.64 -9.28 -14.21
N VAL A 188 -7.91 -8.36 -15.14
CA VAL A 188 -7.32 -7.02 -15.14
C VAL A 188 -7.76 -6.24 -13.90
N LYS A 189 -9.03 -6.31 -13.53
CA LYS A 189 -9.56 -5.64 -12.34
C LYS A 189 -8.90 -6.18 -11.07
N ASP A 190 -8.80 -7.50 -10.98
CA ASP A 190 -8.10 -8.19 -9.90
C ASP A 190 -6.64 -7.73 -9.82
N PHE A 191 -5.92 -7.78 -10.94
CA PHE A 191 -4.53 -7.38 -11.06
C PHE A 191 -4.30 -5.93 -10.61
N VAL A 192 -5.05 -4.97 -11.17
CA VAL A 192 -4.87 -3.55 -10.87
C VAL A 192 -5.22 -3.23 -9.41
N SER A 193 -6.25 -3.89 -8.85
CA SER A 193 -6.62 -3.70 -7.45
C SER A 193 -5.44 -3.95 -6.50
N ARG A 194 -4.47 -4.80 -6.90
CA ARG A 194 -3.28 -5.15 -6.12
C ARG A 194 -2.28 -4.00 -5.96
N TYR A 195 -2.37 -2.99 -6.82
CA TYR A 195 -1.47 -1.83 -6.83
C TYR A 195 -2.10 -0.55 -6.28
N LEU A 196 -3.43 -0.38 -6.39
CA LEU A 196 -4.12 0.85 -5.98
C LEU A 196 -3.84 1.30 -4.52
N PRO A 197 -3.83 0.41 -3.51
CA PRO A 197 -3.47 0.80 -2.13
C PRO A 197 -2.06 1.39 -2.00
N ALA A 198 -1.10 0.90 -2.79
CA ALA A 198 0.24 1.49 -2.80
C ALA A 198 0.21 2.89 -3.43
N TYR A 199 -0.59 3.10 -4.47
CA TYR A 199 -0.76 4.44 -5.03
C TYR A 199 -1.37 5.41 -4.01
N ASN A 200 -2.42 4.99 -3.30
CA ASN A 200 -3.05 5.81 -2.26
C ASN A 200 -2.06 6.18 -1.14
N ALA A 201 -1.21 5.23 -0.73
CA ALA A 201 -0.26 5.45 0.35
C ALA A 201 0.97 6.29 -0.06
N TYR A 202 1.50 6.11 -1.28
CA TYR A 202 2.82 6.62 -1.65
C TYR A 202 2.80 7.75 -2.69
N LEU A 203 1.77 7.85 -3.54
CA LEU A 203 1.68 8.95 -4.52
C LEU A 203 1.58 10.33 -3.86
N PRO A 204 0.85 10.54 -2.73
CA PRO A 204 0.79 11.86 -2.11
C PRO A 204 2.19 12.41 -1.81
N THR A 205 3.02 11.66 -1.07
CA THR A 205 4.39 12.05 -0.76
C THR A 205 5.25 12.19 -2.01
N LEU A 206 5.15 11.25 -2.97
CA LEU A 206 5.91 11.33 -4.22
C LEU A 206 5.57 12.60 -5.02
N TYR A 207 4.31 13.02 -5.04
CA TYR A 207 3.86 14.19 -5.78
C TYR A 207 4.14 15.51 -5.04
N THR A 208 4.24 15.50 -3.72
CA THR A 208 4.55 16.70 -2.93
C THR A 208 6.05 16.91 -2.73
N GLU A 209 6.81 15.84 -2.50
CA GLU A 209 8.23 15.90 -2.11
C GLU A 209 9.17 15.43 -3.23
N GLY A 210 8.65 14.70 -4.22
CA GLY A 210 9.47 14.09 -5.27
C GLY A 210 10.12 12.76 -4.82
N PRO A 211 10.90 12.12 -5.70
CA PRO A 211 11.65 10.92 -5.35
C PRO A 211 12.66 11.19 -4.23
N SER A 212 12.84 10.22 -3.32
CA SER A 212 13.82 10.35 -2.24
C SER A 212 15.22 10.61 -2.79
N GLY A 213 15.90 11.63 -2.27
CA GLY A 213 17.24 12.04 -2.71
C GLY A 213 17.27 12.78 -4.06
N SER A 214 16.12 13.12 -4.64
CA SER A 214 16.08 13.96 -5.85
C SER A 214 16.44 15.42 -5.56
N ASP A 215 17.10 16.04 -6.54
CA ASP A 215 17.35 17.48 -6.56
C ASP A 215 16.13 18.18 -7.20
N PRO A 216 15.45 19.11 -6.51
CA PRO A 216 14.30 19.84 -7.05
C PRO A 216 14.59 20.56 -8.37
N GLU A 217 15.82 21.05 -8.58
CA GLU A 217 16.20 21.73 -9.82
C GLU A 217 16.33 20.77 -11.02
N ASN A 218 16.44 19.47 -10.74
CA ASN A 218 16.54 18.41 -11.73
C ASN A 218 15.32 17.46 -11.71
N LEU A 219 14.19 17.94 -11.19
CA LEU A 219 12.93 17.22 -11.15
C LEU A 219 11.92 17.85 -12.12
N LEU A 220 11.52 17.08 -13.14
CA LEU A 220 10.43 17.44 -14.03
C LEU A 220 9.17 16.67 -13.64
N VAL A 221 8.13 17.37 -13.22
CA VAL A 221 6.81 16.78 -12.98
C VAL A 221 5.90 17.11 -14.16
N ILE A 222 5.35 16.08 -14.80
CA ILE A 222 4.39 16.22 -15.90
C ILE A 222 3.05 15.66 -15.42
N GLU A 223 2.06 16.54 -15.24
CA GLU A 223 0.70 16.11 -14.92
C GLU A 223 -0.02 15.68 -16.20
N ILE A 224 -0.71 14.55 -16.18
CA ILE A 224 -1.46 14.02 -17.33
C ILE A 224 -2.92 13.70 -16.99
N ASP A 225 -3.79 13.84 -17.98
CA ASP A 225 -5.19 13.47 -17.92
C ASP A 225 -5.41 11.96 -18.17
N GLU A 226 -6.66 11.51 -18.08
CA GLU A 226 -7.07 10.13 -18.38
C GLU A 226 -6.79 9.71 -19.84
N GLY A 227 -6.66 10.68 -20.75
CA GLY A 227 -6.27 10.50 -22.15
C GLY A 227 -4.75 10.39 -22.36
N ARG A 228 -3.95 10.46 -21.29
CA ARG A 228 -2.48 10.49 -21.29
C ARG A 228 -1.89 11.76 -21.92
N ASN A 229 -2.67 12.85 -21.95
CA ASN A 229 -2.22 14.14 -22.45
C ASN A 229 -1.69 15.00 -21.30
N PRO A 230 -0.60 15.77 -21.51
CA PRO A 230 -0.14 16.74 -20.52
C PRO A 230 -1.22 17.79 -20.20
N ILE A 231 -1.40 18.07 -18.92
CA ILE A 231 -2.25 19.14 -18.42
C ILE A 231 -1.36 20.38 -18.26
N LEU A 232 -1.70 21.46 -18.98
CA LEU A 232 -0.99 22.74 -18.96
C LEU A 232 -1.56 23.68 -17.91
#